data_AF-X1E0M0-F1
#
_entry.id   AF-X1E0M0-F1
#
_cell.length_a   1.000
_cell.length_b   1.000
_cell.length_c   1.000
_cell.angle_alpha   90.00
_cell.angle_beta   90.00
_cell.angle_gamma   90.00
#
_symmetry.space_group_name_H-M   'P 1'
#
loop_
_entity.id
_entity.type
_entity.pdbx_description
1 polymer ?
#
loop_
_entity_poly.entity_id
_entity_poly.type
_entity_poly.pdbx_seq_one_letter_code
_entity_poly.pdbx_strand_id
1 'polypeptide(L)'
;PYDDPKEPIFPEYGLKTVEMLDPLFIQPTVEWIDQKNMEFLYTHRDKRGGEFKLHNSRVIHIPWAKLGTMMFGRGVIEIGIRTMLAKIGLDWALGEVMYRYGKPFVVINIEEASKKELKKAYEILQNLNPNTGFAGTERHKFQMMNPQAINPEPFVKFYHINQARALEMPYMVFIGVQKGQVSGSEVDFSDWYQTLHSKQEIKFSAPIHTINNFFLKGNWDGEIF
;
A
#
# COMPACT_ATOMS: atom_id res chain seq x y z
N PRO A 1 17.06 -31.68 -5.87
CA PRO A 1 17.45 -32.39 -4.63
C PRO A 1 16.32 -32.28 -3.59
N TYR A 2 15.88 -33.41 -3.03
CA TYR A 2 14.84 -33.50 -2.00
C TYR A 2 15.52 -33.53 -0.63
N ASP A 3 15.11 -32.65 0.28
CA ASP A 3 15.58 -32.66 1.67
C ASP A 3 14.75 -33.68 2.46
N ASP A 4 15.35 -34.83 2.79
CA ASP A 4 14.63 -35.96 3.41
C ASP A 4 14.23 -35.59 4.86
N PRO A 5 12.93 -35.65 5.22
CA PRO A 5 12.48 -35.39 6.59
C PRO A 5 13.11 -36.33 7.63
N LYS A 6 13.61 -37.51 7.23
CA LYS A 6 14.25 -38.50 8.11
C LYS A 6 15.74 -38.25 8.33
N GLU A 7 16.38 -37.41 7.52
CA GLU A 7 17.78 -37.05 7.78
C GLU A 7 17.84 -36.14 9.02
N PRO A 8 18.71 -36.41 10.00
CA PRO A 8 18.79 -35.58 11.19
C PRO A 8 19.10 -34.12 10.83
N ILE A 9 18.23 -33.23 11.27
CA ILE A 9 18.29 -31.78 11.00
C ILE A 9 19.51 -31.14 11.65
N PHE A 10 20.02 -31.76 12.72
CA PHE A 10 21.11 -31.25 13.52
C PHE A 10 22.30 -32.20 13.44
N PRO A 11 23.50 -31.70 13.06
CA PRO A 11 24.73 -32.38 13.46
C PRO A 11 24.79 -32.47 15.00
N GLU A 12 25.69 -33.29 15.54
CA GLU A 12 25.99 -33.42 16.99
C GLU A 12 26.22 -32.07 17.72
N TYR A 13 26.33 -30.94 16.99
CA TYR A 13 26.67 -29.60 17.48
C TYR A 13 25.56 -28.54 17.29
N GLY A 14 24.31 -28.93 16.99
CA GLY A 14 23.17 -28.00 16.93
C GLY A 14 22.93 -27.34 15.56
N LEU A 15 22.17 -26.24 15.54
CA LEU A 15 21.75 -25.54 14.32
C LEU A 15 22.95 -24.94 13.55
N LYS A 16 23.15 -25.38 12.30
CA LYS A 16 24.24 -24.90 11.43
C LYS A 16 23.98 -23.51 10.83
N THR A 17 22.81 -23.30 10.23
CA THR A 17 22.44 -22.06 9.54
C THR A 17 20.93 -21.84 9.60
N VAL A 18 20.51 -20.56 9.59
CA VAL A 18 19.13 -20.13 9.36
C VAL A 18 19.16 -19.17 8.19
N GLU A 19 18.40 -19.48 7.15
CA GLU A 19 18.29 -18.65 5.96
C GLU A 19 16.88 -18.09 5.83
N MET A 20 16.79 -16.78 5.54
CA MET A 20 15.53 -16.16 5.19
C MET A 20 15.30 -16.32 3.69
N LEU A 21 14.26 -17.07 3.34
CA LEU A 21 13.85 -17.26 1.96
C LEU A 21 12.86 -16.16 1.55
N ASP A 22 13.06 -15.62 0.35
CA ASP A 22 12.17 -14.60 -0.18
C ASP A 22 10.84 -15.24 -0.62
N PRO A 23 9.70 -14.84 -0.02
CA PRO A 23 8.41 -15.46 -0.27
C PRO A 23 7.94 -15.34 -1.73
N LEU A 24 8.48 -14.41 -2.52
CA LEU A 24 8.16 -14.30 -3.95
C LEU A 24 8.61 -15.51 -4.77
N PHE A 25 9.59 -16.25 -4.26
CA PHE A 25 10.21 -17.38 -4.93
C PHE A 25 9.78 -18.73 -4.34
N ILE A 26 8.83 -18.74 -3.41
CA ILE A 26 8.35 -19.93 -2.72
C ILE A 26 6.94 -20.27 -3.21
N GLN A 27 6.74 -21.55 -3.54
CA GLN A 27 5.43 -22.08 -3.91
C GLN A 27 5.09 -23.31 -3.07
N PRO A 28 3.83 -23.45 -2.62
CA PRO A 28 3.40 -24.64 -1.90
C PRO A 28 3.11 -25.77 -2.89
N THR A 29 3.62 -26.95 -2.61
CA THR A 29 3.44 -28.13 -3.44
C THR A 29 3.14 -29.34 -2.57
N VAL A 30 2.22 -30.20 -3.02
CA VAL A 30 1.97 -31.51 -2.38
C VAL A 30 2.47 -32.57 -3.34
N GLU A 31 3.36 -33.43 -2.86
CA GLU A 31 3.98 -34.46 -3.70
C GLU A 31 3.92 -35.83 -3.02
N TRP A 32 3.84 -36.87 -3.84
CA TRP A 32 4.00 -38.25 -3.41
C TRP A 32 5.49 -38.54 -3.28
N ILE A 33 5.94 -38.79 -2.05
CA ILE A 33 7.35 -39.14 -1.78
C ILE A 33 7.53 -40.66 -1.76
N ASP A 34 6.46 -41.40 -1.47
CA ASP A 34 6.37 -42.83 -1.71
C ASP A 34 4.97 -43.22 -2.25
N GLN A 35 4.75 -44.51 -2.52
CA GLN A 35 3.50 -45.01 -3.09
C GLN A 35 2.27 -44.85 -2.17
N LYS A 36 2.44 -44.41 -0.92
CA LYS A 36 1.39 -44.36 0.11
C LYS A 36 1.32 -43.01 0.85
N ASN A 37 2.35 -42.18 0.79
CA ASN A 37 2.47 -40.95 1.56
C ASN A 37 2.59 -39.75 0.64
N MET A 38 1.62 -38.84 0.77
CA MET A 38 1.72 -37.47 0.28
C MET A 38 2.27 -36.60 1.39
N GLU A 39 3.31 -35.82 1.10
CA GLU A 39 3.79 -34.80 2.04
C GLU A 39 3.72 -33.41 1.43
N PHE A 40 3.67 -32.44 2.33
CA PHE A 40 3.59 -31.03 1.99
C PHE A 40 4.99 -30.42 1.93
N LEU A 41 5.32 -29.80 0.81
CA LEU A 41 6.64 -29.26 0.50
C LEU A 41 6.54 -27.79 0.09
N TYR A 42 7.60 -27.04 0.37
CA TYR A 42 7.86 -25.73 -0.21
C TYR A 42 8.85 -25.86 -1.36
N THR A 43 8.43 -25.50 -2.55
CA THR A 43 9.33 -25.38 -3.71
C THR A 43 9.89 -23.97 -3.76
N HIS A 44 11.21 -23.84 -3.66
CA HIS A 44 11.91 -22.56 -3.80
C HIS A 44 12.65 -22.49 -5.14
N ARG A 45 12.48 -21.37 -5.85
CA ARG A 45 13.15 -21.08 -7.12
C ARG A 45 14.16 -19.96 -6.95
N ASP A 46 15.44 -20.27 -7.00
CA ASP A 46 16.49 -19.26 -6.99
C ASP A 46 16.38 -18.32 -8.22
N LYS A 47 16.84 -17.08 -8.07
CA LYS A 47 16.93 -16.06 -9.12
C LYS A 47 17.75 -16.52 -10.33
N ARG A 48 18.61 -17.52 -10.15
CA ARG A 48 19.42 -18.15 -11.20
C ARG A 48 18.71 -19.31 -11.92
N GLY A 49 17.45 -19.59 -11.59
CA GLY A 49 16.64 -20.66 -12.18
C GLY A 49 16.84 -22.04 -11.55
N GLY A 50 17.60 -22.15 -10.46
CA GLY A 50 17.71 -23.39 -9.69
C GLY A 50 16.45 -23.63 -8.87
N GLU A 51 15.96 -24.86 -8.84
CA GLU A 51 14.78 -25.26 -8.05
C GLU A 51 15.17 -26.31 -7.02
N PHE A 52 14.74 -26.10 -5.77
CA PHE A 52 14.87 -27.09 -4.71
C PHE A 52 13.61 -27.15 -3.87
N LYS A 53 13.39 -28.31 -3.24
CA LYS A 53 12.19 -28.61 -2.46
C LYS A 53 12.57 -28.79 -1.00
N LEU A 54 11.83 -28.12 -0.14
CA LEU A 54 12.00 -28.14 1.30
C LEU A 54 10.79 -28.80 1.93
N HIS A 55 11.03 -29.78 2.80
CA HIS A 55 9.97 -30.36 3.60
C HIS A 55 9.42 -29.33 4.61
N ASN A 56 8.10 -29.36 4.87
CA ASN A 56 7.46 -28.34 5.73
C ASN A 56 8.03 -28.29 7.15
N SER A 57 8.52 -29.42 7.68
CA SER A 57 9.17 -29.49 9.00
C SER A 57 10.48 -28.71 9.07
N ARG A 58 11.09 -28.36 7.92
CA ARG A 58 12.33 -27.58 7.82
C ARG A 58 12.10 -26.08 7.73
N VAL A 59 10.83 -25.66 7.62
CA VAL A 59 10.46 -24.27 7.33
C VAL A 59 9.59 -23.72 8.46
N ILE A 60 10.10 -22.70 9.15
CA ILE A 60 9.29 -21.89 10.05
C ILE A 60 8.51 -20.87 9.20
N HIS A 61 7.28 -21.22 8.85
CA HIS A 61 6.41 -20.35 8.07
C HIS A 61 5.60 -19.41 8.97
N ILE A 62 5.78 -18.10 8.80
CA ILE A 62 5.10 -17.06 9.60
C ILE A 62 4.13 -16.27 8.70
N PRO A 63 2.85 -16.68 8.57
CA PRO A 63 1.87 -15.92 7.81
C PRO A 63 1.43 -14.65 8.59
N TRP A 64 1.56 -13.48 7.96
CA TRP A 64 1.18 -12.21 8.59
C TRP A 64 -0.34 -12.06 8.76
N ALA A 65 -1.10 -12.10 7.66
CA ALA A 65 -2.57 -12.00 7.66
C ALA A 65 -3.18 -13.17 6.86
N LYS A 66 -3.54 -14.27 7.54
CA LYS A 66 -4.16 -15.44 6.92
C LYS A 66 -5.67 -15.24 6.83
N LEU A 67 -6.24 -15.36 5.63
CA LEU A 67 -7.69 -15.30 5.42
C LEU A 67 -8.22 -16.71 5.16
N GLY A 68 -9.05 -17.22 6.06
CA GLY A 68 -9.65 -18.55 5.94
C GLY A 68 -8.62 -19.67 5.77
N THR A 69 -8.74 -20.42 4.68
CA THR A 69 -7.90 -21.58 4.36
C THR A 69 -6.64 -21.23 3.55
N MET A 70 -6.40 -19.95 3.25
CA MET A 70 -5.21 -19.53 2.48
C MET A 70 -3.93 -19.96 3.18
N MET A 71 -3.00 -20.56 2.46
CA MET A 71 -1.75 -21.03 3.05
C MET A 71 -0.81 -19.88 3.37
N PHE A 72 -0.61 -18.96 2.41
CA PHE A 72 0.19 -17.76 2.59
C PHE A 72 -0.67 -16.62 3.14
N GLY A 73 -0.05 -15.80 3.98
CA GLY A 73 -0.66 -14.56 4.42
C GLY A 73 -0.70 -13.53 3.30
N ARG A 74 -1.65 -12.60 3.38
CA ARG A 74 -1.69 -11.44 2.48
C ARG A 74 -0.73 -10.36 2.97
N GLY A 75 0.03 -9.77 2.07
CA GLY A 75 0.89 -8.64 2.38
C GLY A 75 0.08 -7.35 2.56
N VAL A 76 0.41 -6.54 3.57
CA VAL A 76 -0.19 -5.21 3.79
C VAL A 76 0.01 -4.28 2.57
N ILE A 77 1.12 -4.48 1.83
CA ILE A 77 1.44 -3.75 0.61
C ILE A 77 0.40 -3.99 -0.49
N GLU A 78 -0.16 -5.21 -0.60
CA GLU A 78 -1.13 -5.52 -1.65
C GLU A 78 -2.41 -4.67 -1.50
N ILE A 79 -2.85 -4.46 -0.26
CA ILE A 79 -3.97 -3.57 0.05
C ILE A 79 -3.58 -2.12 -0.25
N GLY A 80 -2.39 -1.71 0.18
CA GLY A 80 -1.84 -0.37 -0.08
C GLY A 80 -1.75 -0.02 -1.57
N ILE A 81 -1.36 -0.97 -2.43
CA ILE A 81 -1.24 -0.77 -3.89
C ILE A 81 -2.61 -0.40 -4.50
N ARG A 82 -3.69 -1.05 -4.09
CA ARG A 82 -5.04 -0.73 -4.60
C ARG A 82 -5.43 0.71 -4.26
N THR A 83 -5.10 1.13 -3.04
CA THR A 83 -5.27 2.54 -2.64
C THR A 83 -4.34 3.42 -3.47
N MET A 84 -3.06 3.09 -3.69
CA MET A 84 -2.15 3.87 -4.54
C MET A 84 -2.68 4.09 -5.96
N LEU A 85 -3.22 3.06 -6.61
CA LEU A 85 -3.80 3.20 -7.94
C LEU A 85 -4.99 4.16 -7.96
N ALA A 86 -5.84 4.16 -6.94
CA ALA A 86 -6.95 5.11 -6.82
C ALA A 86 -6.47 6.56 -6.68
N LYS A 87 -5.28 6.79 -6.09
CA LYS A 87 -4.69 8.12 -5.94
C LYS A 87 -4.41 8.79 -7.27
N ILE A 88 -3.88 8.02 -8.22
CA ILE A 88 -3.48 8.54 -9.53
C ILE A 88 -4.70 9.17 -10.22
N GLY A 89 -5.85 8.50 -10.16
CA GLY A 89 -7.11 9.04 -10.69
C GLY A 89 -7.61 10.26 -9.91
N LEU A 90 -7.50 10.25 -8.58
CA LEU A 90 -7.89 11.38 -7.74
C LEU A 90 -7.04 12.62 -8.02
N ASP A 91 -5.72 12.46 -8.14
CA ASP A 91 -4.79 13.56 -8.41
C ASP A 91 -5.07 14.18 -9.79
N TRP A 92 -5.41 13.34 -10.78
CA TRP A 92 -5.80 13.82 -12.11
C TRP A 92 -7.13 14.59 -12.08
N ALA A 93 -8.15 14.02 -11.42
CA ALA A 93 -9.45 14.69 -11.25
C ALA A 93 -9.31 16.01 -10.47
N LEU A 94 -8.43 16.03 -9.46
CA LEU A 94 -8.13 17.22 -8.69
C LEU A 94 -7.45 18.29 -9.56
N GLY A 95 -6.48 17.90 -10.38
CA GLY A 95 -5.85 18.79 -11.36
C GLY A 95 -6.86 19.40 -12.32
N GLU A 96 -7.80 18.59 -12.82
CA GLU A 96 -8.90 19.05 -13.68
C GLU A 96 -9.83 20.05 -12.97
N VAL A 97 -10.20 19.79 -11.71
CA VAL A 97 -11.02 20.72 -10.92
C VAL A 97 -10.24 22.01 -10.65
N MET A 98 -8.99 21.94 -10.23
CA MET A 98 -8.15 23.13 -10.04
C MET A 98 -7.99 23.92 -11.35
N TYR A 99 -7.87 23.24 -12.50
CA TYR A 99 -7.81 23.89 -13.80
C TYR A 99 -9.13 24.59 -14.16
N ARG A 100 -10.27 23.91 -13.97
CA ARG A 100 -11.61 24.44 -14.30
C ARG A 100 -12.05 25.57 -13.39
N TYR A 101 -11.74 25.49 -12.11
CA TYR A 101 -12.20 26.45 -11.09
C TYR A 101 -11.12 27.48 -10.71
N GLY A 102 -9.87 27.25 -11.07
CA GLY A 102 -8.75 28.17 -10.81
C GLY A 102 -8.68 29.33 -11.80
N LYS A 103 -9.46 29.31 -12.88
CA LYS A 103 -9.59 30.42 -13.84
C LYS A 103 -11.04 30.91 -13.87
N PRO A 104 -11.27 32.23 -13.83
CA PRO A 104 -12.59 32.79 -14.11
C PRO A 104 -13.09 32.35 -15.48
N PHE A 105 -14.34 31.93 -15.58
CA PHE A 105 -15.01 31.81 -16.87
C PHE A 105 -15.39 33.20 -17.35
N VAL A 106 -14.72 33.65 -18.40
CA VAL A 106 -15.02 34.93 -19.01
C VAL A 106 -16.21 34.79 -19.96
N VAL A 107 -17.25 35.59 -19.75
CA VAL A 107 -18.44 35.63 -20.57
C VAL A 107 -18.65 37.04 -21.11
N ILE A 108 -18.80 37.15 -22.43
CA ILE A 108 -19.18 38.39 -23.10
C ILE A 108 -20.58 38.18 -23.65
N ASN A 109 -21.53 38.96 -23.14
CA ASN A 109 -22.87 39.05 -23.67
C ASN A 109 -22.95 40.28 -24.57
N ILE A 110 -23.40 40.08 -25.82
CA ILE A 110 -23.59 41.15 -26.80
C ILE A 110 -25.06 41.17 -27.20
N GLU A 111 -25.76 42.27 -26.92
CA GLU A 111 -27.17 42.43 -27.28
C GLU A 111 -27.34 42.50 -28.81
N GLU A 112 -28.25 41.70 -29.37
CA GLU A 112 -28.54 41.60 -30.81
C GLU A 112 -27.30 41.28 -31.69
N ALA A 113 -26.44 40.37 -31.24
CA ALA A 113 -25.22 40.03 -31.94
C ALA A 113 -25.45 39.23 -33.23
N SER A 114 -24.78 39.64 -34.31
CA SER A 114 -24.66 38.82 -35.52
C SER A 114 -23.67 37.66 -35.32
N LYS A 115 -23.78 36.59 -36.14
CA LYS A 115 -22.83 35.46 -36.12
C LYS A 115 -21.37 35.91 -36.31
N LYS A 116 -21.12 36.98 -37.08
CA LYS A 116 -19.77 37.52 -37.31
C LYS A 116 -19.21 38.21 -36.06
N GLU A 117 -20.05 38.93 -35.32
CA GLU A 117 -19.64 39.60 -34.07
C GLU A 117 -19.35 38.59 -32.97
N LEU A 118 -20.15 37.53 -32.84
CA LEU A 118 -19.89 36.43 -31.91
C LEU A 118 -18.54 35.74 -32.20
N LYS A 119 -18.20 35.54 -33.47
CA LYS A 119 -16.91 34.96 -33.85
C LYS A 119 -15.73 35.87 -33.46
N LYS A 120 -15.83 37.18 -33.71
CA LYS A 120 -14.81 38.16 -33.28
C LYS A 120 -14.70 38.23 -31.75
N ALA A 121 -15.81 38.20 -31.03
CA ALA A 121 -15.81 38.19 -29.57
C ALA A 121 -15.09 36.95 -29.01
N TYR A 122 -15.28 35.79 -29.64
CA TYR A 122 -14.56 34.56 -29.29
C TYR A 122 -13.04 34.68 -29.51
N GLU A 123 -12.61 35.27 -30.62
CA GLU A 123 -11.18 35.54 -30.91
C GLU A 123 -10.57 36.52 -29.89
N ILE A 124 -11.32 37.52 -29.43
CA ILE A 124 -10.90 38.45 -28.37
C ILE A 124 -10.75 37.71 -27.04
N LEU A 125 -11.70 36.84 -26.69
CA LEU A 125 -11.68 36.05 -25.45
C LEU A 125 -10.46 35.12 -25.37
N GLN A 126 -10.04 34.54 -26.49
CA GLN A 126 -8.85 33.67 -26.54
C GLN A 126 -7.55 34.41 -26.21
N ASN A 127 -7.49 35.71 -26.51
CA ASN A 127 -6.30 36.53 -26.29
C ASN A 127 -6.34 37.30 -24.96
N LEU A 128 -7.41 37.15 -24.18
CA LEU A 128 -7.58 37.86 -22.93
C LEU A 128 -6.62 37.32 -21.87
N ASN A 129 -5.75 38.19 -21.36
CA ASN A 129 -4.79 37.93 -20.30
C ASN A 129 -4.78 39.09 -19.29
N PRO A 130 -4.08 38.98 -18.14
CA PRO A 130 -4.06 40.03 -17.11
C PRO A 130 -3.56 41.40 -17.59
N ASN A 131 -2.84 41.46 -18.71
CA ASN A 131 -2.31 42.71 -19.29
C ASN A 131 -3.19 43.28 -20.40
N THR A 132 -4.28 42.60 -20.77
CA THR A 132 -5.20 43.08 -21.81
C THR A 132 -6.46 43.67 -21.19
N GLY A 133 -6.87 44.84 -21.66
CA GLY A 133 -8.15 45.45 -21.33
C GLY A 133 -9.24 45.05 -22.34
N PHE A 134 -10.49 44.98 -21.89
CA PHE A 134 -11.65 44.87 -22.76
C PHE A 134 -12.28 46.25 -22.93
N ALA A 135 -12.40 46.71 -24.18
CA ALA A 135 -13.12 47.92 -24.54
C ALA A 135 -14.34 47.55 -25.39
N GLY A 136 -15.53 47.95 -24.95
CA GLY A 136 -16.79 47.68 -25.62
C GLY A 136 -17.75 48.85 -25.50
N THR A 137 -18.85 48.79 -26.26
CA THR A 137 -19.98 49.72 -26.14
C THR A 137 -20.96 49.25 -25.06
N GLU A 138 -22.01 50.03 -24.76
CA GLU A 138 -23.05 49.65 -23.79
C GLU A 138 -23.75 48.32 -24.12
N ARG A 139 -23.71 47.89 -25.40
CA ARG A 139 -24.21 46.58 -25.85
C ARG A 139 -23.38 45.39 -25.36
N HIS A 140 -22.16 45.63 -24.88
CA HIS A 140 -21.23 44.61 -24.43
C HIS A 140 -21.21 44.52 -22.91
N LYS A 141 -21.70 43.40 -22.38
CA LYS A 141 -21.63 43.07 -20.95
C LYS A 141 -20.55 42.02 -20.73
N PHE A 142 -19.47 42.42 -20.08
CA PHE A 142 -18.36 41.54 -19.70
C PHE A 142 -18.56 41.06 -18.27
N GLN A 143 -18.53 39.74 -18.07
CA GLN A 143 -18.69 39.11 -16.76
C GLN A 143 -17.62 38.04 -16.56
N MET A 144 -17.02 38.03 -15.37
CA MET A 144 -16.16 36.93 -14.91
C MET A 144 -16.97 36.08 -13.94
N MET A 145 -17.37 34.89 -14.39
CA MET A 145 -17.97 33.90 -13.50
C MET A 145 -16.85 33.12 -12.82
N ASN A 146 -16.69 33.34 -11.51
CA ASN A 146 -15.81 32.55 -10.67
C ASN A 146 -16.62 31.42 -10.05
N PRO A 147 -16.57 30.20 -10.60
CA PRO A 147 -17.25 29.09 -9.96
C PRO A 147 -16.57 28.84 -8.60
N GLN A 148 -17.36 28.51 -7.57
CA GLN A 148 -16.81 28.23 -6.25
C GLN A 148 -15.81 27.08 -6.32
N ALA A 149 -14.56 27.35 -5.94
CA ALA A 149 -13.54 26.33 -5.84
C ALA A 149 -13.96 25.31 -4.78
N ILE A 150 -14.02 24.04 -5.17
CA ILE A 150 -14.23 22.93 -4.24
C ILE A 150 -12.94 22.78 -3.41
N ASN A 151 -13.05 22.76 -2.07
CA ASN A 151 -11.90 22.45 -1.21
C ASN A 151 -11.48 20.99 -1.46
N PRO A 152 -10.24 20.73 -1.91
CA PRO A 152 -9.81 19.37 -2.20
C PRO A 152 -9.34 18.57 -0.97
N GLU A 153 -9.09 19.26 0.14
CA GLU A 153 -8.52 18.67 1.36
C GLU A 153 -9.31 17.46 1.88
N PRO A 154 -10.66 17.43 1.92
CA PRO A 154 -11.41 16.27 2.41
C PRO A 154 -11.15 15.01 1.58
N PHE A 155 -10.99 15.15 0.26
CA PHE A 155 -10.76 14.03 -0.65
C PHE A 155 -9.35 13.44 -0.46
N VAL A 156 -8.35 14.31 -0.31
CA VAL A 156 -6.95 13.93 -0.05
C VAL A 156 -6.79 13.33 1.36
N LYS A 157 -7.49 13.87 2.35
CA LYS A 157 -7.44 13.37 3.72
C LYS A 157 -8.01 11.95 3.83
N PHE A 158 -9.18 11.70 3.24
CA PHE A 158 -9.79 10.36 3.23
C PHE A 158 -8.85 9.31 2.61
N TYR A 159 -8.14 9.71 1.57
CA TYR A 159 -7.15 8.87 0.91
C TYR A 159 -6.01 8.44 1.84
N HIS A 160 -5.36 9.40 2.50
CA HIS A 160 -4.25 9.13 3.41
C HIS A 160 -4.69 8.37 4.66
N ILE A 161 -5.93 8.57 5.12
CA ILE A 161 -6.52 7.74 6.18
C ILE A 161 -6.59 6.28 5.73
N ASN A 162 -7.06 5.99 4.52
CA ASN A 162 -7.14 4.61 4.01
C ASN A 162 -5.76 3.95 3.89
N GLN A 163 -4.73 4.70 3.47
CA GLN A 163 -3.35 4.20 3.44
C GLN A 163 -2.83 3.89 4.84
N ALA A 164 -3.00 4.81 5.79
CA ALA A 164 -2.60 4.61 7.18
C ALA A 164 -3.28 3.36 7.78
N ARG A 165 -4.58 3.17 7.49
CA ARG A 165 -5.35 1.99 7.90
C ARG A 165 -4.84 0.70 7.27
N ALA A 166 -4.47 0.71 5.98
CA ALA A 166 -3.91 -0.46 5.31
C ALA A 166 -2.56 -0.91 5.92
N LEU A 167 -1.79 0.05 6.44
CA LEU A 167 -0.53 -0.20 7.16
C LEU A 167 -0.72 -0.41 8.67
N GLU A 168 -1.97 -0.41 9.16
CA GLU A 168 -2.31 -0.52 10.58
C GLU A 168 -1.58 0.51 11.46
N MET A 169 -1.41 1.71 10.92
CA MET A 169 -0.69 2.83 11.52
C MET A 169 -1.66 3.98 11.80
N PRO A 170 -1.51 4.74 12.91
CA PRO A 170 -2.27 5.95 13.13
C PRO A 170 -2.02 6.98 12.03
N TYR A 171 -3.07 7.72 11.67
CA TYR A 171 -2.99 8.75 10.63
C TYR A 171 -1.91 9.81 10.90
N MET A 172 -1.79 10.26 12.16
CA MET A 172 -0.81 11.27 12.56
C MET A 172 0.64 10.77 12.43
N VAL A 173 0.86 9.48 12.68
CA VAL A 173 2.16 8.84 12.46
C VAL A 173 2.47 8.73 10.96
N PHE A 174 1.45 8.43 10.14
CA PHE A 174 1.60 8.28 8.69
C PHE A 174 1.87 9.60 7.95
N ILE A 175 1.13 10.67 8.26
CA ILE A 175 1.30 11.98 7.59
C ILE A 175 2.43 12.82 8.19
N GLY A 176 2.91 12.45 9.38
CA GLY A 176 3.86 13.22 10.16
C GLY A 176 3.19 14.27 11.04
N VAL A 177 3.85 14.61 12.14
CA VAL A 177 3.33 15.55 13.13
C VAL A 177 3.27 16.96 12.55
N GLN A 178 2.08 17.53 12.48
CA GLN A 178 1.90 18.93 12.10
C GLN A 178 2.23 19.87 13.27
N LYS A 179 2.78 21.04 12.95
CA LYS A 179 3.17 22.06 13.94
C LYS A 179 1.95 22.46 14.79
N GLY A 180 2.02 22.23 16.11
CA GLY A 180 0.94 22.53 17.07
C GLY A 180 0.12 21.33 17.56
N GLN A 181 0.36 20.12 17.05
CA GLN A 181 -0.34 18.88 17.45
C GLN A 181 0.58 17.87 18.17
N VAL A 182 1.69 18.34 18.75
CA VAL A 182 2.78 17.48 19.27
C VAL A 182 2.30 16.56 20.40
N SER A 183 1.55 17.09 21.37
CA SER A 183 1.10 16.30 22.53
C SER A 183 0.14 15.16 22.16
N GLY A 184 -0.78 15.38 21.22
CA GLY A 184 -1.67 14.32 20.73
C GLY A 184 -0.92 13.26 19.92
N SER A 185 0.10 13.68 19.15
CA SER A 185 0.91 12.76 18.37
C SER A 185 1.78 11.84 19.23
N GLU A 186 2.31 12.31 20.36
CA GLU A 186 3.13 11.48 21.27
C GLU A 186 2.32 10.30 21.84
N VAL A 187 1.04 10.53 22.16
CA VAL A 187 0.13 9.47 22.60
C VAL A 187 -0.12 8.46 21.47
N ASP A 188 -0.46 8.94 20.27
CA ASP A 188 -0.67 8.08 19.09
C ASP A 188 0.58 7.24 18.77
N PHE A 189 1.78 7.82 18.92
CA PHE A 189 3.05 7.10 18.73
C PHE A 189 3.24 6.01 19.79
N SER A 190 3.02 6.33 21.07
CA SER A 190 3.16 5.36 22.17
C SER A 190 2.23 4.16 21.97
N ASP A 191 0.94 4.41 21.69
CA ASP A 191 -0.07 3.36 21.49
C ASP A 191 0.26 2.50 20.27
N TRP A 192 0.78 3.11 19.21
CA TRP A 192 1.21 2.39 18.02
C TRP A 192 2.43 1.50 18.29
N TYR A 193 3.44 1.99 19.03
CA TYR A 193 4.59 1.16 19.41
C TYR A 193 4.18 -0.01 20.29
N GLN A 194 3.26 0.17 21.24
CA GLN A 194 2.70 -0.92 22.02
C GLN A 194 2.00 -1.95 21.12
N THR A 195 1.18 -1.48 20.17
CA THR A 195 0.49 -2.36 19.21
C THR A 195 1.48 -3.16 18.35
N LEU A 196 2.55 -2.51 17.86
CA LEU A 196 3.62 -3.18 17.11
C LEU A 196 4.32 -4.23 17.97
N HIS A 197 4.63 -3.90 19.21
CA HIS A 197 5.28 -4.81 20.14
C HIS A 197 4.42 -6.04 20.41
N SER A 198 3.12 -5.86 20.70
CA SER A 198 2.19 -6.98 20.87
C SER A 198 2.07 -7.84 19.61
N LYS A 199 2.07 -7.24 18.42
CA LYS A 199 2.07 -8.01 17.16
C LYS A 199 3.35 -8.82 16.98
N GLN A 200 4.51 -8.24 17.30
CA GLN A 200 5.79 -8.93 17.26
C GLN A 200 5.80 -10.12 18.23
N GLU A 201 5.33 -9.91 19.46
CA GLU A 201 5.24 -10.96 20.46
C GLU A 201 4.32 -12.10 19.99
N ILE A 202 3.11 -11.80 19.54
CA ILE A 202 2.17 -12.83 19.04
C ILE A 202 2.76 -13.62 17.86
N LYS A 203 3.47 -12.96 16.94
CA LYS A 203 3.97 -13.58 15.71
C LYS A 203 5.30 -14.30 15.87
N PHE A 204 6.20 -13.77 16.70
CA PHE A 204 7.57 -14.27 16.80
C PHE A 204 7.83 -15.08 18.07
N SER A 205 6.99 -14.99 19.12
CA SER A 205 7.21 -15.78 20.33
C SER A 205 7.24 -17.28 20.07
N ALA A 206 6.31 -17.82 19.27
CA ALA A 206 6.31 -19.24 18.91
C ALA A 206 7.56 -19.64 18.10
N PRO A 207 7.92 -18.97 16.99
CA PRO A 207 9.20 -19.18 16.30
C PRO A 207 10.42 -19.11 17.22
N ILE A 208 10.52 -18.09 18.08
CA ILE A 208 11.65 -17.88 18.99
C ILE A 208 11.71 -19.01 20.04
N HIS A 209 10.58 -19.42 20.60
CA HIS A 209 10.51 -20.54 21.53
C HIS A 209 10.92 -21.84 20.85
N THR A 210 10.46 -22.06 19.62
CA THR A 210 10.85 -23.22 18.81
C THR A 210 12.36 -23.25 18.62
N ILE A 211 12.96 -22.14 18.16
CA ILE A 211 14.41 -22.00 18.01
C ILE A 211 15.14 -22.23 19.35
N ASN A 212 14.70 -21.58 20.43
CA ASN A 212 15.38 -21.67 21.72
C ASN A 212 15.34 -23.06 22.34
N ASN A 213 14.21 -23.78 22.26
CA ASN A 213 14.07 -25.06 22.95
C ASN A 213 14.50 -26.24 22.09
N PHE A 214 14.15 -26.26 20.82
CA PHE A 214 14.46 -27.39 19.94
C PHE A 214 15.83 -27.26 19.28
N PHE A 215 16.23 -26.04 18.90
CA PHE A 215 17.43 -25.82 18.10
C PHE A 215 18.67 -25.43 18.92
N LEU A 216 18.51 -24.73 20.05
CA LEU A 216 19.62 -24.25 20.88
C LEU A 216 19.85 -25.04 22.18
N LYS A 217 18.80 -25.58 22.80
CA LYS A 217 18.90 -26.31 24.07
C LYS A 217 18.95 -27.84 23.95
N GLY A 218 18.70 -28.40 22.76
CA GLY A 218 18.84 -29.83 22.49
C GLY A 218 17.82 -30.74 23.18
N ASN A 219 16.73 -30.20 23.74
CA ASN A 219 15.68 -31.01 24.37
C ASN A 219 14.73 -31.56 23.29
N TRP A 220 15.03 -32.77 22.80
CA TRP A 220 14.18 -33.52 21.87
C TRP A 220 13.42 -34.64 22.59
N ASP A 221 12.69 -34.29 23.65
CA ASP A 221 11.72 -35.21 24.27
C ASP A 221 10.31 -34.70 23.99
N GLY A 222 9.75 -35.15 22.86
CA GLY A 222 8.31 -35.34 22.65
C GLY A 222 7.38 -34.12 22.57
N GLU A 223 6.50 -34.19 21.57
CA GLU A 223 5.25 -33.45 21.39
C GLU A 223 5.34 -32.09 20.66
N ILE A 224 4.92 -32.15 19.39
CA ILE A 224 4.55 -31.00 18.57
C ILE A 224 3.01 -30.95 18.58
N PHE A 225 2.44 -29.84 19.04
CA PHE A 225 1.02 -29.48 18.87
C PHE A 225 0.79 -28.77 17.53
#